data_AF-A0A7W1EWI7-F1
#
_entry.id   AF-A0A7W1EWI7-F1
#
_cell.length_a   1.000
_cell.length_b   1.000
_cell.length_c   1.000
_cell.angle_alpha   90.00
_cell.angle_beta   90.00
_cell.angle_gamma   90.00
#
_symmetry.space_group_name_H-M   'P 1'
#
loop_
_entity.id
_entity.type
_entity.pdbx_description
1 polymer ?
#
loop_
_entity_poly.entity_id
_entity_poly.type
_entity_poly.pdbx_seq_one_letter_code
_entity_poly.pdbx_strand_id
1 'polypeptide(L)'
;MRTLTSTLAALTFFFILVFMSCKKDAGTGPPPTNITGAIDPALTTGTWRIGFFSHNSEDQTTNYTAYKFQFSETGNVTVTNNDVSYNGSWMGSDDNSQLKLNLNFMSNSPLDLLSHDWTVFQQTSTQINLRYVNGKDNTDFLTLNKNLVK
;
A
#
# COMPACT_ATOMS: atom_id res chain seq x y z
N MET A 1 16.58 -45.65 -72.08
CA MET A 1 16.76 -44.45 -72.92
C MET A 1 16.37 -43.25 -72.06
N ARG A 2 17.36 -42.41 -71.70
CA ARG A 2 17.29 -41.02 -71.21
C ARG A 2 16.29 -40.66 -70.08
N THR A 3 16.88 -40.31 -68.94
CA THR A 3 16.31 -39.49 -67.86
C THR A 3 15.87 -38.11 -68.36
N LEU A 4 14.92 -37.47 -67.66
CA LEU A 4 14.75 -36.01 -67.46
C LEU A 4 13.48 -35.75 -66.59
N THR A 5 13.66 -35.31 -65.34
CA THR A 5 13.26 -34.00 -64.75
C THR A 5 11.86 -33.92 -64.16
N SER A 6 11.76 -33.49 -62.90
CA SER A 6 11.29 -32.16 -62.52
C SER A 6 10.84 -32.14 -61.06
N THR A 7 11.34 -31.17 -60.32
CA THR A 7 11.11 -30.91 -58.90
C THR A 7 9.65 -30.58 -58.60
N LEU A 8 9.05 -31.18 -57.57
CA LEU A 8 7.87 -30.61 -56.92
C LEU A 8 8.23 -30.28 -55.47
N ALA A 9 8.35 -28.98 -55.21
CA ALA A 9 8.57 -28.43 -53.88
C ALA A 9 7.40 -28.79 -52.96
N ALA A 10 7.69 -29.53 -51.89
CA ALA A 10 6.72 -29.80 -50.83
C ALA A 10 6.50 -28.51 -50.04
N LEU A 11 5.42 -27.80 -50.35
CA LEU A 11 4.97 -26.62 -49.61
C LEU A 11 4.20 -27.09 -48.36
N THR A 12 4.91 -27.56 -47.34
CA THR A 12 4.33 -27.83 -46.02
C THR A 12 4.05 -26.51 -45.32
N PHE A 13 2.87 -25.95 -45.57
CA PHE A 13 2.31 -24.80 -44.86
C PHE A 13 1.89 -25.26 -43.44
N PHE A 14 2.88 -25.47 -42.57
CA PHE A 14 2.66 -25.63 -41.15
C PHE A 14 2.44 -24.24 -40.57
N PHE A 15 1.17 -23.84 -40.55
CA PHE A 15 0.71 -22.62 -39.89
C PHE A 15 0.85 -22.81 -38.37
N ILE A 16 2.07 -22.61 -37.87
CA ILE A 16 2.32 -22.46 -36.44
C ILE A 16 1.71 -21.13 -36.04
N LEU A 17 0.46 -21.18 -35.58
CA LEU A 17 -0.09 -20.17 -34.69
C LEU A 17 0.72 -20.21 -33.39
N VAL A 18 1.86 -19.53 -33.39
CA VAL A 18 2.48 -19.09 -32.15
C VAL A 18 1.54 -18.02 -31.62
N PHE A 19 0.50 -18.43 -30.89
CA PHE A 19 -0.12 -17.54 -29.93
C PHE A 19 0.97 -17.21 -28.94
N MET A 20 1.68 -16.12 -29.23
CA MET A 20 2.45 -15.38 -28.26
C MET A 20 1.42 -14.91 -27.23
N SER A 21 1.11 -15.80 -26.30
CA SER A 21 0.55 -15.43 -25.02
C SER A 21 1.61 -14.53 -24.41
N CYS A 22 1.42 -13.22 -24.56
CA CYS A 22 2.03 -12.27 -23.67
C CYS A 22 1.56 -12.69 -22.28
N LYS A 23 2.41 -13.42 -21.55
CA LYS A 23 2.33 -13.39 -20.11
C LYS A 23 2.37 -11.91 -19.79
N LYS A 24 1.26 -11.39 -19.28
CA LYS A 24 1.26 -10.13 -18.55
C LYS A 24 2.31 -10.35 -17.47
N ASP A 25 3.51 -9.86 -17.69
CA ASP A 25 4.51 -9.72 -16.64
C ASP A 25 3.87 -8.77 -15.63
N ALA A 26 3.18 -9.37 -14.66
CA ALA A 26 2.81 -8.68 -13.44
C ALA A 26 4.15 -8.30 -12.82
N GLY A 27 4.43 -7.00 -12.81
CA GLY A 27 5.73 -6.43 -12.52
C GLY A 27 6.41 -7.16 -11.36
N THR A 28 7.50 -7.85 -11.69
CA THR A 28 8.48 -8.34 -10.73
C THR A 28 9.33 -7.15 -10.29
N GLY A 29 8.68 -6.19 -9.63
CA GLY A 29 9.40 -5.39 -8.65
C GLY A 29 9.89 -6.33 -7.53
N PRO A 30 11.03 -6.03 -6.88
CA PRO A 30 11.39 -6.74 -5.67
C PRO A 30 10.20 -6.72 -4.68
N PRO A 31 9.97 -7.81 -3.93
CA PRO A 31 8.91 -7.81 -2.93
C PRO A 31 9.14 -6.68 -1.93
N PRO A 32 8.07 -6.13 -1.34
CA PRO A 32 8.21 -5.09 -0.33
C PRO A 32 9.17 -5.55 0.77
N THR A 33 10.15 -4.71 1.09
CA THR A 33 11.15 -5.01 2.11
C THR A 33 10.77 -4.32 3.41
N ASN A 34 10.75 -5.03 4.53
CA ASN A 34 10.48 -4.43 5.83
C ASN A 34 11.62 -3.48 6.21
N ILE A 35 11.30 -2.20 6.40
CA ILE A 35 12.26 -1.14 6.73
C ILE A 35 11.71 -0.22 7.81
N THR A 36 11.12 -0.78 8.86
CA THR A 36 10.52 -0.02 9.98
C THR A 36 11.43 1.09 10.53
N GLY A 37 12.75 0.91 10.51
CA GLY A 37 13.73 1.93 10.93
C GLY A 37 13.81 3.19 10.05
N ALA A 38 13.16 3.21 8.88
CA ALA A 38 13.06 4.39 8.00
C ALA A 38 11.83 5.27 8.30
N ILE A 39 10.87 4.76 9.06
CA ILE A 39 9.77 5.57 9.61
C ILE A 39 10.33 6.36 10.79
N ASP A 40 9.93 7.64 10.91
CA ASP A 40 10.40 8.51 11.99
C ASP A 40 10.16 7.81 13.35
N PRO A 41 11.20 7.60 14.18
CA PRO A 41 11.07 6.90 15.46
C PRO A 41 10.14 7.64 16.43
N ALA A 42 9.81 8.90 16.15
CA ALA A 42 8.77 9.61 16.87
C ALA A 42 7.40 8.93 16.76
N LEU A 43 7.13 8.12 15.72
CA LEU A 43 5.85 7.42 15.58
C LEU A 43 5.55 6.54 16.78
N THR A 44 6.56 5.86 17.34
CA THR A 44 6.42 4.96 18.49
C THR A 44 6.50 5.67 19.85
N THR A 45 6.58 7.01 19.85
CA THR A 45 6.64 7.80 21.08
C THR A 45 5.44 8.72 21.20
N GLY A 46 4.61 8.48 22.23
CA GLY A 46 3.44 9.30 22.53
C GLY A 46 2.18 8.88 21.78
N THR A 47 1.19 9.78 21.76
CA THR A 47 -0.13 9.53 21.19
C THR A 47 -0.31 10.33 19.91
N TRP A 48 -0.91 9.74 18.90
CA TRP A 48 -1.21 10.36 17.61
C TRP A 48 -2.72 10.47 17.39
N ARG A 49 -3.13 11.39 16.54
CA ARG A 49 -4.53 11.58 16.11
C ARG A 49 -4.58 11.81 14.61
N ILE A 50 -5.75 11.56 14.01
CA ILE A 50 -6.00 11.94 12.63
C ILE A 50 -6.17 13.46 12.55
N GLY A 51 -5.32 14.10 11.76
CA GLY A 51 -5.41 15.51 11.40
C GLY A 51 -6.23 15.76 10.14
N PHE A 52 -6.20 14.79 9.23
CA PHE A 52 -7.00 14.77 8.00
C PHE A 52 -7.17 13.33 7.53
N PHE A 53 -8.34 12.97 7.03
CA PHE A 53 -8.55 11.71 6.31
C PHE A 53 -9.56 11.91 5.19
N SER A 54 -9.17 11.59 3.96
CA SER A 54 -10.09 11.54 2.82
C SER A 54 -10.29 10.12 2.35
N HIS A 55 -11.53 9.79 1.96
CA HIS A 55 -11.86 8.53 1.32
C HIS A 55 -12.78 8.77 0.13
N ASN A 56 -12.40 8.29 -1.06
CA ASN A 56 -13.15 8.50 -2.30
C ASN A 56 -13.50 9.98 -2.56
N SER A 57 -12.52 10.87 -2.37
CA SER A 57 -12.68 12.33 -2.49
C SER A 57 -13.61 13.01 -1.47
N GLU A 58 -14.08 12.29 -0.44
CA GLU A 58 -14.85 12.85 0.66
C GLU A 58 -13.98 13.04 1.91
N ASP A 59 -14.16 14.15 2.62
CA ASP A 59 -13.52 14.38 3.93
C ASP A 59 -14.23 13.55 5.02
N GLN A 60 -13.49 12.63 5.61
CA GLN A 60 -13.95 11.72 6.67
C GLN A 60 -13.39 12.12 8.04
N THR A 61 -12.62 13.20 8.15
CA THR A 61 -11.84 13.57 9.34
C THR A 61 -12.67 13.61 10.61
N THR A 62 -13.90 14.14 10.54
CA THR A 62 -14.81 14.28 11.68
C THR A 62 -15.14 12.95 12.34
N ASN A 63 -15.22 11.87 11.55
CA ASN A 63 -15.52 10.51 12.03
C ASN A 63 -14.40 9.94 12.92
N TYR A 64 -13.20 10.51 12.88
CA TYR A 64 -12.02 9.99 13.58
C TYR A 64 -11.48 10.91 14.69
N THR A 65 -12.12 12.04 14.97
CA THR A 65 -11.63 13.08 15.90
C THR A 65 -11.39 12.59 17.33
N ALA A 66 -12.16 11.60 17.80
CA ALA A 66 -12.03 11.05 19.15
C ALA A 66 -10.97 9.94 19.28
N TYR A 67 -10.43 9.44 18.16
CA TYR A 67 -9.51 8.31 18.15
C TYR A 67 -8.08 8.75 18.46
N LYS A 68 -7.44 8.01 19.38
CA LYS A 68 -6.06 8.21 19.83
C LYS A 68 -5.25 6.97 19.55
N PHE A 69 -4.22 7.11 18.71
CA PHE A 69 -3.37 6.03 18.24
C PHE A 69 -2.08 5.98 19.06
N GLN A 70 -1.67 4.80 19.49
CA GLN A 70 -0.40 4.53 20.16
C GLN A 70 0.31 3.40 19.43
N PHE A 71 1.40 3.75 18.76
CA PHE A 71 2.21 2.80 18.00
C PHE A 71 3.31 2.27 18.91
N SER A 72 3.54 0.96 18.86
CA SER A 72 4.62 0.29 19.58
C SER A 72 5.74 -0.12 18.63
N GLU A 73 6.97 -0.21 19.13
CA GLU A 73 8.14 -0.65 18.36
C GLU A 73 8.02 -2.09 17.84
N THR A 74 7.16 -2.91 18.45
CA THR A 74 6.91 -4.30 18.03
C THR A 74 5.92 -4.42 16.87
N GLY A 75 5.50 -3.31 16.26
CA GLY A 75 4.56 -3.30 15.13
C GLY A 75 3.09 -3.41 15.50
N ASN A 76 2.72 -3.26 16.78
CA ASN A 76 1.31 -3.16 17.19
C ASN A 76 0.88 -1.70 17.27
N VAL A 77 -0.38 -1.41 16.95
CA VAL A 77 -1.04 -0.13 17.21
C VAL A 77 -2.28 -0.35 18.05
N THR A 78 -2.39 0.37 19.16
CA THR A 78 -3.60 0.43 19.98
C THR A 78 -4.28 1.76 19.74
N VAL A 79 -5.58 1.70 19.44
CA VAL A 79 -6.40 2.89 19.18
C VAL A 79 -7.50 2.96 20.22
N THR A 80 -7.61 4.09 20.90
CA THR A 80 -8.62 4.31 21.95
C THR A 80 -9.61 5.37 21.50
N ASN A 81 -10.89 5.13 21.76
CA ASN A 81 -11.99 6.10 21.62
C ASN A 81 -12.87 5.97 22.87
N ASN A 82 -12.78 6.95 23.78
CA ASN A 82 -13.31 6.86 25.13
C ASN A 82 -12.84 5.57 25.83
N ASP A 83 -13.76 4.73 26.31
CA ASP A 83 -13.46 3.47 27.01
C ASP A 83 -13.28 2.27 26.07
N VAL A 84 -13.43 2.46 24.75
CA VAL A 84 -13.31 1.40 23.76
C VAL A 84 -11.90 1.38 23.18
N SER A 85 -11.28 0.20 23.16
CA SER A 85 -9.98 -0.06 22.55
C SER A 85 -10.10 -0.93 21.32
N TYR A 86 -9.38 -0.56 20.26
CA TYR A 86 -9.20 -1.31 19.04
C TYR A 86 -7.72 -1.64 18.87
N ASN A 87 -7.42 -2.84 18.38
CA ASN A 87 -6.05 -3.25 18.09
C ASN A 87 -5.86 -3.38 16.58
N GLY A 88 -4.66 -3.06 16.13
CA GLY A 88 -4.19 -3.29 14.78
C GLY A 88 -2.68 -3.54 14.77
N SER A 89 -2.13 -3.64 13.57
CA SER A 89 -0.69 -3.68 13.36
C SER A 89 -0.25 -2.58 12.41
N TRP A 90 1.04 -2.27 12.47
CA TRP A 90 1.68 -1.36 11.55
C TRP A 90 3.06 -1.88 11.16
N MET A 91 3.53 -1.50 9.97
CA MET A 91 4.86 -1.86 9.49
C MET A 91 5.38 -0.83 8.51
N GLY A 92 6.65 -0.44 8.65
CA GLY A 92 7.34 0.30 7.60
C GLY A 92 7.84 -0.65 6.52
N SER A 93 7.59 -0.35 5.25
CA SER A 93 8.14 -1.12 4.13
C SER A 93 8.64 -0.23 3.00
N ASP A 94 9.54 -0.76 2.17
CA ASP A 94 9.96 -0.17 0.91
C ASP A 94 9.28 -0.94 -0.21
N ASP A 95 8.60 -0.24 -1.08
CA ASP A 95 8.07 -0.78 -2.34
C ASP A 95 8.61 0.07 -3.48
N ASN A 96 9.61 -0.45 -4.18
CA ASN A 96 10.24 0.22 -5.32
C ASN A 96 10.73 1.65 -4.98
N SER A 97 11.52 1.79 -3.90
CA SER A 97 12.02 3.08 -3.41
C SER A 97 10.95 4.05 -2.90
N GLN A 98 9.73 3.56 -2.66
CA GLN A 98 8.71 4.30 -1.94
C GLN A 98 8.58 3.77 -0.53
N LEU A 99 8.85 4.65 0.43
CA LEU A 99 8.58 4.38 1.84
C LEU A 99 7.07 4.26 2.05
N LYS A 100 6.66 3.16 2.69
CA LYS A 100 5.28 2.84 3.04
C LYS A 100 5.11 2.73 4.55
N LEU A 101 3.95 3.13 5.04
CA LEU A 101 3.43 2.82 6.36
C LEU A 101 2.19 1.94 6.19
N ASN A 102 2.36 0.64 6.35
CA ASN A 102 1.27 -0.30 6.25
C ASN A 102 0.49 -0.28 7.54
N LEU A 103 -0.80 0.02 7.49
CA LEU A 103 -1.73 -0.06 8.62
C LEU A 103 -2.69 -1.22 8.38
N ASN A 104 -2.98 -1.97 9.44
CA ASN A 104 -3.90 -3.10 9.35
C ASN A 104 -4.78 -3.19 10.60
N PHE A 105 -6.08 -3.05 10.41
CA PHE A 105 -7.11 -3.22 11.42
C PHE A 105 -8.05 -4.36 11.01
N MET A 106 -8.76 -4.95 11.98
CA MET A 106 -9.74 -6.00 11.70
C MET A 106 -10.84 -5.49 10.76
N SER A 107 -11.24 -6.31 9.78
CA SER A 107 -12.37 -5.99 8.91
C SER A 107 -13.66 -5.76 9.72
N ASN A 108 -14.47 -4.80 9.28
CA ASN A 108 -15.65 -4.28 10.00
C ASN A 108 -15.35 -3.48 11.28
N SER A 109 -14.07 -3.25 11.61
CA SER A 109 -13.70 -2.22 12.59
C SER A 109 -14.12 -0.83 12.06
N PRO A 110 -14.47 0.14 12.91
CA PRO A 110 -14.61 1.53 12.49
C PRO A 110 -13.30 2.12 11.92
N LEU A 111 -12.18 1.40 12.05
CA LEU A 111 -10.85 1.77 11.53
C LEU A 111 -10.50 1.05 10.23
N ASP A 112 -11.38 0.22 9.67
CA ASP A 112 -11.09 -0.61 8.48
C ASP A 112 -10.69 0.24 7.26
N LEU A 113 -11.29 1.42 7.10
CA LEU A 113 -10.94 2.35 6.02
C LEU A 113 -9.52 2.94 6.13
N LEU A 114 -8.83 2.74 7.25
CA LEU A 114 -7.43 3.14 7.43
C LEU A 114 -6.47 2.01 7.04
N SER A 115 -6.95 0.79 6.76
CA SER A 115 -6.14 -0.40 6.48
C SER A 115 -5.59 -0.41 5.05
N HIS A 116 -4.45 0.25 4.84
CA HIS A 116 -3.77 0.35 3.54
C HIS A 116 -2.24 0.34 3.67
N ASP A 117 -1.56 0.11 2.55
CA ASP A 117 -0.10 0.27 2.35
C ASP A 117 0.24 1.72 2.00
N TRP A 118 -0.04 2.62 2.94
CA TRP A 118 0.07 4.06 2.72
C TRP A 118 1.47 4.48 2.28
N THR A 119 1.57 5.28 1.23
CA THR A 119 2.85 5.88 0.82
C THR A 119 3.16 7.09 1.69
N VAL A 120 4.32 7.08 2.35
CA VAL A 120 4.83 8.20 3.13
C VAL A 120 5.43 9.22 2.18
N PHE A 121 4.85 10.42 2.12
CA PHE A 121 5.38 11.50 1.27
C PHE A 121 5.94 12.67 2.07
N GLN A 122 5.61 12.75 3.35
CA GLN A 122 6.27 13.64 4.30
C GLN A 122 6.18 13.03 5.69
N GLN A 123 7.25 13.13 6.46
CA GLN A 123 7.25 12.79 7.87
C GLN A 123 8.16 13.73 8.65
N THR A 124 7.75 14.03 9.87
CA THR A 124 8.50 14.76 10.89
C THR A 124 8.21 14.09 12.25
N SER A 125 8.87 14.55 13.29
CA SER A 125 8.65 14.05 14.65
C SER A 125 7.25 14.32 15.20
N THR A 126 6.45 15.17 14.54
CA THR A 126 5.11 15.57 14.99
C THR A 126 4.01 15.40 13.94
N GLN A 127 4.35 15.07 12.69
CA GLN A 127 3.37 14.94 11.62
C GLN A 127 3.84 13.92 10.57
N ILE A 128 2.94 13.05 10.13
CA ILE A 128 3.17 12.13 9.01
C ILE A 128 2.04 12.32 8.00
N ASN A 129 2.39 12.59 6.75
CA ASN A 129 1.45 12.71 5.64
C ASN A 129 1.59 11.53 4.70
N LEU A 130 0.45 10.91 4.43
CA LEU A 130 0.29 9.62 3.80
C LEU A 130 -0.66 9.74 2.62
N ARG A 131 -0.41 8.98 1.54
CA ARG A 131 -1.33 8.84 0.41
C ARG A 131 -1.52 7.38 0.02
N TYR A 132 -2.71 7.03 -0.41
CA TYR A 132 -3.03 5.71 -0.97
C TYR A 132 -3.71 5.92 -2.32
N VAL A 133 -3.08 5.42 -3.39
CA VAL A 133 -3.67 5.45 -4.73
C VAL A 133 -4.35 4.11 -4.95
N ASN A 134 -5.69 4.12 -5.04
CA ASN A 134 -6.42 2.91 -5.38
C ASN A 134 -6.33 2.65 -6.89
N GLY A 135 -6.57 1.40 -7.32
CA GLY A 135 -6.42 0.97 -8.72
C GLY A 135 -7.40 1.60 -9.73
N LYS A 136 -8.09 2.69 -9.39
CA LYS A 136 -9.08 3.40 -10.20
C LYS A 136 -8.84 4.92 -10.23
N ASP A 137 -7.59 5.34 -10.07
CA ASP A 137 -7.15 6.75 -10.07
C ASP A 137 -7.71 7.63 -8.93
N ASN A 138 -8.38 7.06 -7.92
CA ASN A 138 -8.73 7.81 -6.72
C ASN A 138 -7.58 7.74 -5.71
N THR A 139 -7.25 8.90 -5.14
CA THR A 139 -6.19 9.04 -4.13
C THR A 139 -6.82 9.46 -2.82
N ASP A 140 -6.59 8.64 -1.80
CA ASP A 140 -6.94 8.94 -0.42
C ASP A 140 -5.72 9.53 0.29
N PHE A 141 -5.94 10.43 1.23
CA PHE A 141 -4.90 11.09 2.01
C PHE A 141 -5.17 10.92 3.49
N LEU A 142 -4.11 10.72 4.25
CA LEU A 142 -4.16 10.60 5.70
C LEU A 142 -3.04 11.44 6.32
N THR A 143 -3.39 12.28 7.29
CA THR A 143 -2.43 13.00 8.12
C THR A 143 -2.53 12.51 9.54
N LEU A 144 -1.42 12.01 10.09
CA LEU A 144 -1.27 11.72 11.51
C LEU A 144 -0.53 12.87 12.17
N ASN A 145 -1.10 13.42 13.24
CA ASN A 145 -0.50 14.47 14.05
C ASN A 145 -0.20 13.95 15.44
N LYS A 146 1.02 14.19 15.94
CA LYS A 146 1.37 13.88 17.32
C LYS A 146 0.55 14.78 18.25
N ASN A 147 -0.03 14.16 19.28
CA ASN A 147 -0.68 14.88 20.35
C ASN A 147 0.38 15.52 21.24
N LEU A 148 0.63 16.80 21.00
CA LEU A 148 1.50 17.60 21.86
C LEU A 148 0.73 17.90 23.15
N VAL A 149 1.24 17.42 24.28
CA VAL A 149 0.82 17.90 25.59
C VAL A 149 1.29 19.36 25.67
N LYS A 150 0.36 20.30 25.79
CA LYS A 150 0.68 21.70 26.12
C LYS A 150 0.93 21.83 27.61
#